data_AF-A0A173MJA7-F1
#
_entry.id   AF-A0A173MJA7-F1
#
_cell.length_a   1.000
_cell.length_b   1.000
_cell.length_c   1.000
_cell.angle_alpha   90.00
_cell.angle_beta   90.00
_cell.angle_gamma   90.00
#
_symmetry.space_group_name_H-M   'P 1'
#
loop_
_entity.id
_entity.type
_entity.pdbx_description
1 polymer ?
#
loop_
_entity_poly.entity_id
_entity_poly.type
_entity_poly.pdbx_seq_one_letter_code
_entity_poly.pdbx_strand_id
1 'polypeptide(L)'
;MRDIFEYYLKACNRASIDQTDLIFEFGDYYIVFSFEKIKDDDINSEKSFSPLRKNDISVIEALLIKVEKFFSFAIKGSEFLGSREDEEEGRSITNEMYILAKYINSYKQEGVQNLYVSVEYGDPLCDVDGDYIFTVEIVKELWWDIEFAKKVISFFDVISNVDVPSFYMPLFSSNDSLKDSKLVPILSTNTKTRRIGYFKILSLFLEEYKKVPVSSVNKKFENYCLPYREVLQDSDFKKGLVSETKTGISAKPYIDVASELEFLNRINNVFHTGKSFKVYQVLQKELSASEKVFELTPFDKMFFLECMLKADYFYFTNLLELIFIAEEVEYSYLILKFQNQLIRCLEDYKRLNLFESRTALQDIDAITNRIKKWENPEKYLEHLVMPRLNWMLDLGIIQENGKNVFRMTEIGNRLFKNLAIWNDINRGKVIAPNSFIEVFMTHIYDDCYNNSFLNNPTDVNLIWDKMYDYIKDSFGLFKTLAPNRVTASQAANYARYKLYFNDGIKVGYQAVLNRLSEKNQDKFIFKYQEQYQDGYVQIKN
;
A
#
# COMPACT_ATOMS: atom_id res chain seq x y z
N MET A 1 -25.27 16.14 25.40
CA MET A 1 -23.95 16.75 25.63
C MET A 1 -23.44 16.44 27.04
N ARG A 2 -24.03 17.01 28.10
CA ARG A 2 -23.66 16.72 29.50
C ARG A 2 -23.49 15.23 29.79
N ASP A 3 -24.51 14.42 29.46
CA ASP A 3 -24.51 12.98 29.75
C ASP A 3 -23.34 12.23 29.11
N ILE A 4 -22.88 12.69 27.93
CA ILE A 4 -21.75 12.11 27.19
C ILE A 4 -20.45 12.41 27.91
N PHE A 5 -20.21 13.67 28.28
CA PHE A 5 -19.01 14.06 29.01
C PHE A 5 -18.97 13.45 30.40
N GLU A 6 -20.11 13.35 31.08
CA GLU A 6 -20.20 12.65 32.36
C GLU A 6 -19.89 11.15 32.20
N TYR A 7 -20.36 10.53 31.12
CA TYR A 7 -20.03 9.13 30.80
C TYR A 7 -18.53 8.95 30.56
N TYR A 8 -17.91 9.77 29.71
CA TYR A 8 -16.47 9.70 29.46
C TYR A 8 -15.63 10.00 30.70
N LEU A 9 -16.01 11.02 31.50
CA LEU A 9 -15.29 11.35 32.74
C LEU A 9 -15.31 10.20 33.75
N LYS A 10 -16.43 9.47 33.84
CA LYS A 10 -16.55 8.28 34.71
C LYS A 10 -15.69 7.11 34.21
N ALA A 11 -15.59 6.95 32.89
CA ALA A 11 -14.94 5.80 32.27
C ALA A 11 -13.42 5.99 32.10
N CYS A 12 -12.94 7.20 31.84
CA CYS A 12 -11.54 7.48 31.54
C CYS A 12 -10.57 7.23 32.71
N ASN A 13 -9.29 7.09 32.37
CA ASN A 13 -8.16 7.07 33.30
C ASN A 13 -7.85 8.47 33.81
N ARG A 14 -7.81 9.43 32.88
CA ARG A 14 -7.54 10.84 33.12
C ARG A 14 -8.38 11.69 32.17
N ALA A 15 -8.70 12.90 32.59
CA ALA A 15 -9.28 13.90 31.71
C ALA A 15 -8.62 15.24 31.97
N SER A 16 -8.55 16.08 30.94
CA SER A 16 -7.93 17.40 31.03
C SER A 16 -8.62 18.39 30.09
N ILE A 17 -8.45 19.67 30.40
CA ILE A 17 -8.84 20.76 29.51
C ILE A 17 -7.55 21.53 29.18
N ASP A 18 -7.25 21.66 27.89
CA ASP A 18 -6.13 22.44 27.38
C ASP A 18 -6.64 23.48 26.37
N GLN A 19 -6.65 24.75 26.76
CA GLN A 19 -7.07 25.95 26.00
C GLN A 19 -8.38 25.84 25.19
N THR A 20 -8.39 25.01 24.16
CA THR A 20 -9.48 24.76 23.21
C THR A 20 -9.94 23.31 23.15
N ASP A 21 -9.34 22.41 23.92
CA ASP A 21 -9.60 20.97 23.84
C ASP A 21 -10.03 20.40 25.21
N LEU A 22 -11.04 19.53 25.17
CA LEU A 22 -11.45 18.66 26.27
C LEU A 22 -11.02 17.24 25.91
N ILE A 23 -10.12 16.67 26.71
CA ILE A 23 -9.44 15.40 26.42
C ILE A 23 -9.81 14.38 27.50
N PHE A 24 -10.20 13.18 27.07
CA PHE A 24 -10.41 12.01 27.92
C PHE A 24 -9.47 10.88 27.49
N GLU A 25 -8.65 10.38 28.41
CA GLU A 25 -7.59 9.39 28.18
C GLU A 25 -8.03 7.98 28.62
N PHE A 26 -7.79 6.99 27.77
CA PHE A 26 -8.15 5.58 27.92
C PHE A 26 -6.94 4.67 27.65
N GLY A 27 -5.82 4.95 28.31
CA GLY A 27 -4.54 4.28 28.00
C GLY A 27 -3.94 4.98 26.79
N ASP A 28 -3.66 4.22 25.73
CA ASP A 28 -3.04 4.76 24.51
C ASP A 28 -4.04 5.47 23.57
N TYR A 29 -5.30 5.60 24.00
CA TYR A 29 -6.37 6.19 23.22
C TYR A 29 -6.94 7.43 23.89
N TYR A 30 -7.36 8.40 23.08
CA TYR A 30 -7.91 9.67 23.54
C TYR A 30 -9.19 10.01 22.81
N ILE A 31 -10.13 10.58 23.55
CA ILE A 31 -11.33 11.22 23.02
C ILE A 31 -11.17 12.72 23.20
N VAL A 32 -11.19 13.46 22.09
CA VAL A 32 -10.89 14.90 22.07
C VAL A 32 -12.07 15.66 21.48
N PHE A 33 -12.57 16.64 22.23
CA PHE A 33 -13.57 17.60 21.76
C PHE A 33 -12.95 18.99 21.70
N SER A 34 -12.84 19.57 20.50
CA SER A 34 -12.34 20.93 20.33
C SER A 34 -13.48 21.96 20.33
N PHE A 35 -13.26 23.07 21.01
CA PHE A 35 -14.21 24.15 21.21
C PHE A 35 -13.57 25.54 21.11
N GLU A 36 -14.40 26.55 20.86
CA GLU A 36 -13.93 27.94 20.71
C GLU A 36 -13.26 28.44 22.01
N LYS A 37 -12.15 29.17 21.87
CA LYS A 37 -11.38 29.69 23.01
C LYS A 37 -12.29 30.47 23.96
N ILE A 38 -12.23 30.13 25.24
CA ILE A 38 -13.00 30.77 26.30
C ILE A 38 -12.56 32.25 26.41
N LYS A 39 -13.51 33.18 26.28
CA LYS A 39 -13.27 34.63 26.19
C LYS A 39 -12.88 35.33 27.51
N ASP A 40 -12.59 34.59 28.58
CA ASP A 40 -12.29 35.19 29.90
C ASP A 40 -10.80 35.52 30.09
N ASP A 41 -10.51 36.79 30.39
CA ASP A 41 -9.21 37.33 30.82
C ASP A 41 -8.77 36.86 32.24
N ASP A 42 -9.60 36.07 32.94
CA ASP A 42 -9.40 35.70 34.36
C ASP A 42 -8.75 34.31 34.59
N ILE A 43 -8.37 33.59 33.54
CA ILE A 43 -7.46 32.44 33.67
C ILE A 43 -6.06 32.97 33.40
N ASN A 44 -5.36 33.37 34.47
CA ASN A 44 -3.92 33.67 34.44
C ASN A 44 -3.20 32.67 33.52
N SER A 45 -2.54 33.23 32.51
CA SER A 45 -1.87 32.60 31.37
C SER A 45 -0.68 31.68 31.71
N GLU A 46 -0.67 31.08 32.91
CA GLU A 46 0.40 30.19 33.40
C GLU A 46 -0.12 28.83 33.91
N LYS A 47 -1.44 28.55 33.84
CA LYS A 47 -2.01 27.24 34.20
C LYS A 47 -2.79 26.63 33.04
N SER A 48 -2.08 26.28 31.96
CA SER A 48 -2.65 25.66 30.76
C SER A 48 -3.07 24.19 30.93
N PHE A 49 -2.85 23.58 32.10
CA PHE A 49 -3.23 22.19 32.36
C PHE A 49 -4.04 22.10 33.65
N SER A 50 -5.35 21.93 33.53
CA SER A 50 -6.19 21.58 34.68
C SER A 50 -6.60 20.11 34.56
N PRO A 51 -5.90 19.17 35.21
CA PRO A 51 -6.36 17.79 35.26
C PRO A 51 -7.71 17.74 35.95
N LEU A 52 -8.69 17.12 35.29
CA LEU A 52 -10.02 16.91 35.83
C LEU A 52 -9.97 15.72 36.78
N ARG A 53 -10.48 15.91 38.00
CA ARG A 53 -10.66 14.79 38.92
C ARG A 53 -11.77 13.89 38.40
N LYS A 54 -11.57 12.58 38.50
CA LYS A 54 -12.60 11.58 38.17
C LYS A 54 -13.88 11.90 38.94
N ASN A 55 -15.01 11.92 38.22
CA ASN A 55 -16.35 12.27 38.74
C ASN A 55 -16.58 13.74 39.14
N ASP A 56 -15.66 14.67 38.86
CA ASP A 56 -15.90 16.09 39.09
C ASP A 56 -16.76 16.73 37.98
N ILE A 57 -18.06 16.45 38.04
CA ILE A 57 -19.05 16.93 37.07
C ILE A 57 -19.16 18.47 37.10
N SER A 58 -18.82 19.11 38.21
CA SER A 58 -18.95 20.56 38.38
C SER A 58 -18.09 21.35 37.40
N VAL A 59 -16.92 20.82 37.04
CA VAL A 59 -16.02 21.45 36.05
C VAL A 59 -16.56 21.30 34.64
N ILE A 60 -17.20 20.16 34.31
CA ILE A 60 -17.89 19.98 33.03
C ILE A 60 -19.07 20.96 32.92
N GLU A 61 -19.87 21.11 33.97
CA GLU A 61 -20.97 22.08 33.99
C GLU A 61 -20.46 23.51 33.78
N ALA A 62 -19.37 23.90 34.44
CA ALA A 62 -18.75 25.20 34.26
C ALA A 62 -18.22 25.40 32.82
N LEU A 63 -17.60 24.37 32.23
CA LEU A 63 -17.13 24.41 30.85
C LEU A 63 -18.30 24.62 29.87
N LEU A 64 -19.39 23.86 30.05
CA LEU A 64 -20.57 23.93 29.19
C LEU A 64 -21.28 25.29 29.25
N ILE A 65 -21.14 26.05 30.33
CA ILE A 65 -21.64 27.42 30.45
C ILE A 65 -20.76 28.41 29.66
N LYS A 66 -19.45 28.17 29.65
CA LYS A 66 -18.46 29.08 29.05
C LYS A 66 -18.22 28.83 27.56
N VAL A 67 -18.48 27.63 27.08
CA VAL A 67 -18.27 27.24 25.68
C VAL A 67 -19.52 27.47 24.86
N GLU A 68 -19.45 28.42 23.92
CA GLU A 68 -20.56 28.68 22.98
C GLU A 68 -20.71 27.54 21.95
N LYS A 69 -19.60 26.95 21.49
CA LYS A 69 -19.61 26.01 20.38
C LYS A 69 -18.42 25.03 20.37
N PHE A 70 -18.75 23.76 20.10
CA PHE A 70 -17.79 22.72 19.70
C PHE A 70 -17.66 22.68 18.18
N PHE A 71 -16.43 22.54 17.68
CA PHE A 71 -16.15 22.51 16.24
C PHE A 71 -15.49 21.23 15.76
N SER A 72 -14.95 20.39 16.65
CA SER A 72 -14.43 19.07 16.30
C SER A 72 -14.77 18.02 17.39
N PHE A 73 -14.85 16.76 16.96
CA PHE A 73 -14.76 15.59 17.81
C PHE A 73 -13.85 14.59 17.11
N ALA A 74 -12.76 14.21 17.77
CA ALA A 74 -11.80 13.24 17.27
C ALA A 74 -11.55 12.12 18.28
N ILE A 75 -11.25 10.94 17.73
CA ILE A 75 -10.67 9.82 18.47
C ILE A 75 -9.23 9.69 18.01
N LYS A 76 -8.30 9.66 18.96
CA LYS A 76 -6.87 9.51 18.70
C LYS A 76 -6.33 8.24 19.34
N GLY A 77 -5.27 7.69 18.76
CA GLY A 77 -4.43 6.68 19.40
C GLY A 77 -2.96 7.04 19.21
N SER A 78 -2.14 6.81 20.22
CA SER A 78 -0.73 7.21 20.24
C SER A 78 0.22 6.04 20.52
N GLU A 79 1.41 6.13 19.97
CA GLU A 79 2.58 5.33 20.33
C GLU A 79 3.75 6.27 20.58
N PHE A 80 4.40 6.13 21.72
CA PHE A 80 5.62 6.87 22.01
C PHE A 80 6.80 6.24 21.26
N LEU A 81 7.45 7.00 20.38
CA LEU A 81 8.46 6.42 19.50
C LEU A 81 9.76 6.06 20.23
N GLY A 82 10.03 6.65 21.39
CA GLY A 82 11.25 6.42 22.17
C GLY A 82 11.32 5.07 22.88
N SER A 83 10.20 4.33 23.01
CA SER A 83 10.19 3.01 23.68
C SER A 83 10.39 1.82 22.74
N ARG A 84 10.38 2.04 21.41
CA ARG A 84 10.40 0.94 20.42
C ARG A 84 11.64 0.04 20.50
N GLU A 85 12.76 0.54 20.98
CA GLU A 85 14.00 -0.26 21.19
C GLU A 85 13.82 -1.34 22.26
N ASP A 86 12.96 -1.10 23.25
CA ASP A 86 12.73 -1.99 24.39
C ASP A 86 11.54 -2.95 24.18
N GLU A 87 10.81 -2.82 23.07
CA GLU A 87 9.62 -3.60 22.77
C GLU A 87 9.93 -4.88 22.00
N GLU A 88 9.46 -6.03 22.52
CA GLU A 88 9.60 -7.34 21.85
C GLU A 88 8.61 -7.53 20.69
N GLU A 89 7.51 -6.77 20.69
CA GLU A 89 6.43 -6.83 19.71
C GLU A 89 6.09 -5.43 19.21
N GLY A 90 5.97 -5.26 17.90
CA GLY A 90 5.60 -3.96 17.31
C GLY A 90 4.08 -3.80 17.20
N ARG A 91 3.61 -2.56 17.30
CA ARG A 91 2.21 -2.18 17.17
C ARG A 91 1.96 -1.36 15.90
N SER A 92 0.89 -1.67 15.17
CA SER A 92 0.51 -0.92 13.95
C SER A 92 -0.60 0.11 14.21
N ILE A 93 -0.18 1.35 14.56
CA ILE A 93 -1.07 2.50 14.82
C ILE A 93 -1.94 2.84 13.61
N THR A 94 -1.38 2.82 12.40
CA THR A 94 -2.15 3.09 11.19
C THR A 94 -3.20 2.01 10.93
N ASN A 95 -2.91 0.74 11.20
CA ASN A 95 -3.90 -0.32 11.00
C ASN A 95 -5.03 -0.23 12.03
N GLU A 96 -4.72 0.11 13.29
CA GLU A 96 -5.72 0.38 14.32
C GLU A 96 -6.67 1.52 13.93
N MET A 97 -6.13 2.61 13.36
CA MET A 97 -6.93 3.71 12.82
C MET A 97 -7.98 3.22 11.81
N TYR A 98 -7.56 2.38 10.86
CA TYR A 98 -8.46 1.85 9.83
C TYR A 98 -9.48 0.86 10.41
N ILE A 99 -9.10 0.03 11.38
CA ILE A 99 -10.03 -0.86 12.10
C ILE A 99 -11.08 -0.04 12.85
N LEU A 100 -10.66 1.02 13.55
CA LEU A 100 -11.57 1.94 14.22
C LEU A 100 -12.52 2.61 13.22
N ALA A 101 -12.01 3.08 12.08
CA ALA A 101 -12.83 3.69 11.03
C ALA A 101 -13.88 2.71 10.48
N LYS A 102 -13.48 1.45 10.24
CA LYS A 102 -14.39 0.36 9.87
C LYS A 102 -15.45 0.13 10.95
N TYR A 103 -15.04 0.05 12.21
CA TYR A 103 -15.93 -0.16 13.35
C TYR A 103 -16.97 0.97 13.48
N ILE A 104 -16.55 2.24 13.35
CA ILE A 104 -17.45 3.40 13.35
C ILE A 104 -18.44 3.32 12.19
N ASN A 105 -17.98 2.98 10.99
CA ASN A 105 -18.86 2.88 9.83
C ASN A 105 -19.87 1.72 9.90
N SER A 106 -19.55 0.66 10.66
CA SER A 106 -20.52 -0.40 10.98
C SER A 106 -21.65 0.08 11.89
N TYR A 107 -21.41 1.10 12.73
CA TYR A 107 -22.44 1.74 13.54
C TYR A 107 -23.27 2.73 12.73
N LYS A 108 -22.60 3.58 11.96
CA LYS A 108 -23.20 4.61 11.13
C LYS A 108 -22.41 4.72 9.84
N GLN A 109 -23.02 4.36 8.73
CA GLN A 109 -22.42 4.55 7.41
C GLN A 109 -22.00 6.01 7.24
N GLU A 110 -20.74 6.22 6.86
CA GLU A 110 -20.11 7.54 6.76
C GLU A 110 -20.00 8.28 8.11
N GLY A 111 -19.79 7.55 9.20
CA GLY A 111 -19.57 8.12 10.54
C GLY A 111 -18.20 8.79 10.71
N VAL A 112 -17.26 8.49 9.80
CA VAL A 112 -15.91 9.08 9.78
C VAL A 112 -15.85 10.24 8.79
N GLN A 113 -15.52 11.42 9.29
CA GLN A 113 -15.25 12.62 8.50
C GLN A 113 -13.79 12.65 8.05
N ASN A 114 -12.90 12.77 9.04
CA ASN A 114 -11.44 12.90 9.01
C ASN A 114 -10.71 11.56 9.28
N LEU A 115 -9.58 11.24 8.67
CA LEU A 115 -8.63 10.23 9.17
C LEU A 115 -7.24 10.53 8.63
N TYR A 116 -6.24 10.58 9.51
CA TYR A 116 -4.83 10.83 9.18
C TYR A 116 -3.91 10.39 10.33
N VAL A 117 -2.62 10.30 10.01
CA VAL A 117 -1.55 10.04 10.98
C VAL A 117 -0.56 11.20 10.98
N SER A 118 0.08 11.45 12.12
CA SER A 118 1.08 12.50 12.29
C SER A 118 2.02 12.18 13.44
N VAL A 119 3.18 12.83 13.48
CA VAL A 119 4.06 12.84 14.65
C VAL A 119 3.86 14.17 15.38
N GLU A 120 3.48 14.11 16.65
CA GLU A 120 3.43 15.27 17.54
C GLU A 120 4.70 15.24 18.41
N TYR A 121 5.48 16.33 18.38
CA TYR A 121 6.66 16.48 19.24
C TYR A 121 6.26 17.31 20.46
N GLY A 122 6.65 16.84 21.65
CA GLY A 122 6.47 17.59 22.89
C GLY A 122 7.42 18.79 22.99
N ASP A 123 7.74 19.20 24.22
CA ASP A 123 8.72 20.27 24.43
C ASP A 123 10.06 19.84 23.79
N PRO A 124 10.66 20.65 22.89
CA PRO A 124 11.93 20.32 22.22
C PRO A 124 13.08 19.98 23.17
N LEU A 125 12.96 20.35 24.46
CA LEU A 125 13.93 20.04 25.51
C LEU A 125 13.67 18.68 26.18
N CYS A 126 12.51 18.05 26.00
CA CYS A 126 12.07 16.84 26.69
C CYS A 126 11.73 15.66 25.75
N ASP A 127 11.13 15.91 24.57
CA ASP A 127 10.65 14.85 23.68
C ASP A 127 11.30 14.93 22.29
N VAL A 128 12.48 14.31 22.16
CA VAL A 128 13.21 14.24 20.88
C VAL A 128 12.58 13.21 19.93
N ASP A 129 11.95 12.16 20.48
CA ASP A 129 11.46 11.02 19.71
C ASP A 129 10.05 11.23 19.15
N GLY A 130 9.20 11.96 19.90
CA GLY A 130 7.82 12.31 19.52
C GLY A 130 6.80 11.17 19.67
N ASP A 131 5.52 11.53 19.66
CA ASP A 131 4.40 10.60 19.67
C ASP A 131 3.85 10.42 18.25
N TYR A 132 3.79 9.18 17.80
CA TYR A 132 3.14 8.84 16.55
C TYR A 132 1.65 8.58 16.78
N ILE A 133 0.81 9.40 16.16
CA ILE A 133 -0.60 9.52 16.50
C ILE A 133 -1.45 9.29 15.25
N PHE A 134 -2.47 8.45 15.36
CA PHE A 134 -3.61 8.48 14.44
C PHE A 134 -4.70 9.43 14.97
N THR A 135 -5.43 10.06 14.05
CA THR A 135 -6.62 10.85 14.37
C THR A 135 -7.76 10.44 13.45
N VAL A 136 -8.93 10.13 14.03
CA VAL A 136 -10.20 9.87 13.33
C VAL A 136 -11.21 10.94 13.75
N GLU A 137 -11.58 11.83 12.84
CA GLU A 137 -12.58 12.88 13.11
C GLU A 137 -13.98 12.36 12.81
N ILE A 138 -14.90 12.63 13.72
CA ILE A 138 -16.25 12.05 13.75
C ILE A 138 -17.27 13.05 13.23
N VAL A 139 -18.25 12.57 12.44
CA VAL A 139 -19.34 13.40 11.95
C VAL A 139 -20.24 13.92 13.08
N LYS A 140 -20.80 15.12 12.92
CA LYS A 140 -21.55 15.85 13.96
C LYS A 140 -22.74 15.09 14.51
N GLU A 141 -23.36 14.26 13.69
CA GLU A 141 -24.51 13.44 14.02
C GLU A 141 -24.22 12.46 15.17
N LEU A 142 -22.95 12.08 15.37
CA LEU A 142 -22.54 11.12 16.40
C LEU A 142 -21.99 11.77 17.68
N TRP A 143 -21.73 13.08 17.69
CA TRP A 143 -21.04 13.75 18.80
C TRP A 143 -21.78 13.61 20.13
N TRP A 144 -23.11 13.59 20.07
CA TRP A 144 -23.97 13.59 21.25
C TRP A 144 -24.78 12.31 21.39
N ASP A 145 -24.36 11.23 20.73
CA ASP A 145 -24.98 9.91 20.79
C ASP A 145 -24.33 9.06 21.90
N ILE A 146 -25.11 8.74 22.95
CA ILE A 146 -24.63 7.99 24.11
C ILE A 146 -24.36 6.52 23.78
N GLU A 147 -25.09 5.94 22.83
CA GLU A 147 -24.86 4.56 22.40
C GLU A 147 -23.59 4.46 21.55
N PHE A 148 -23.33 5.49 20.72
CA PHE A 148 -22.04 5.63 20.05
C PHE A 148 -20.89 5.75 21.06
N ALA A 149 -21.04 6.61 22.07
CA ALA A 149 -20.03 6.80 23.10
C ALA A 149 -19.69 5.49 23.84
N LYS A 150 -20.71 4.71 24.21
CA LYS A 150 -20.52 3.38 24.82
C LYS A 150 -19.77 2.43 23.89
N LYS A 151 -20.14 2.40 22.60
CA LYS A 151 -19.50 1.55 21.60
C LYS A 151 -18.02 1.88 21.39
N VAL A 152 -17.65 3.17 21.38
CA VAL A 152 -16.25 3.60 21.26
C VAL A 152 -15.43 3.12 22.45
N ILE A 153 -15.93 3.29 23.69
CA ILE A 153 -15.19 2.80 24.87
C ILE A 153 -15.06 1.29 24.84
N SER A 154 -16.14 0.55 24.52
CA SER A 154 -16.06 -0.90 24.42
C SER A 154 -15.11 -1.37 23.32
N PHE A 155 -14.85 -0.53 22.32
CA PHE A 155 -13.86 -0.81 21.28
C PHE A 155 -12.44 -0.73 21.82
N PHE A 156 -12.13 0.24 22.70
CA PHE A 156 -10.81 0.33 23.35
C PHE A 156 -10.49 -0.89 24.22
N ASP A 157 -11.51 -1.52 24.80
CA ASP A 157 -11.33 -2.74 25.60
C ASP A 157 -11.02 -3.99 24.76
N VAL A 158 -11.40 -3.99 23.47
CA VAL A 158 -11.31 -5.18 22.59
C VAL A 158 -10.35 -4.99 21.42
N ILE A 159 -9.90 -3.77 21.14
CA ILE A 159 -8.87 -3.53 20.14
C ILE A 159 -7.57 -4.12 20.69
N SER A 160 -7.29 -5.35 20.28
CA SER A 160 -5.97 -5.93 20.45
C SER A 160 -4.99 -5.15 19.60
N ASN A 161 -3.81 -4.83 20.15
CA ASN A 161 -2.69 -4.30 19.38
C ASN A 161 -2.54 -5.12 18.10
N VAL A 162 -2.43 -4.43 16.97
CA VAL A 162 -2.23 -5.11 15.70
C VAL A 162 -0.76 -5.48 15.62
N ASP A 163 -0.44 -6.75 15.87
CA ASP A 163 0.93 -7.25 15.85
C ASP A 163 1.63 -6.96 14.52
N VAL A 164 2.83 -6.41 14.60
CA VAL A 164 3.70 -6.22 13.45
C VAL A 164 4.46 -7.52 13.17
N PRO A 165 4.45 -8.04 11.92
CA PRO A 165 5.25 -9.21 11.57
C PRO A 165 6.73 -9.03 11.89
N SER A 166 7.37 -10.07 12.42
CA SER A 166 8.74 -10.04 12.94
C SER A 166 9.78 -9.55 11.93
N PHE A 167 9.53 -9.71 10.62
CA PHE A 167 10.43 -9.24 9.57
C PHE A 167 10.47 -7.71 9.43
N TYR A 168 9.55 -6.96 10.02
CA TYR A 168 9.64 -5.50 10.12
C TYR A 168 10.32 -5.01 11.39
N MET A 169 10.44 -5.84 12.42
CA MET A 169 10.95 -5.44 13.74
C MET A 169 12.31 -4.75 13.69
N PRO A 170 13.27 -5.15 12.84
CA PRO A 170 14.53 -4.42 12.75
C PRO A 170 14.36 -2.92 12.44
N LEU A 171 13.37 -2.52 11.64
CA LEU A 171 13.08 -1.11 11.35
C LEU A 171 12.28 -0.42 12.45
N PHE A 172 11.38 -1.14 13.12
CA PHE A 172 10.63 -0.61 14.26
C PHE A 172 11.56 -0.31 15.43
N SER A 173 12.36 -1.30 15.84
CA SER A 173 13.27 -1.17 16.97
C SER A 173 14.33 -0.11 16.72
N SER A 174 14.88 0.02 15.51
CA SER A 174 15.86 1.08 15.21
C SER A 174 15.24 2.44 14.87
N ASN A 175 13.91 2.53 14.84
CA ASN A 175 13.20 3.71 14.37
C ASN A 175 13.59 4.16 12.95
N ASP A 176 14.12 3.25 12.13
CA ASP A 176 14.56 3.54 10.77
C ASP A 176 13.37 3.67 9.80
N SER A 177 13.46 4.64 8.90
CA SER A 177 12.51 4.80 7.78
C SER A 177 13.10 4.26 6.49
N LEU A 178 12.24 3.88 5.55
CA LEU A 178 12.66 3.56 4.20
C LEU A 178 12.42 4.73 3.26
N LYS A 179 13.37 4.93 2.34
CA LYS A 179 13.31 5.99 1.34
C LYS A 179 12.00 5.89 0.54
N ASP A 180 11.23 6.97 0.59
CA ASP A 180 10.11 7.21 -0.30
C ASP A 180 10.59 8.28 -1.30
N SER A 181 10.57 7.97 -2.60
CA SER A 181 11.03 8.93 -3.62
C SER A 181 10.03 10.06 -3.86
N LYS A 182 8.83 9.97 -3.28
CA LYS A 182 7.73 10.95 -3.37
C LYS A 182 7.24 11.16 -4.81
N LEU A 183 7.61 10.26 -5.72
CA LEU A 183 7.07 10.20 -7.07
C LEU A 183 5.79 9.39 -7.01
N VAL A 184 4.66 10.00 -7.35
CA VAL A 184 3.35 9.33 -7.32
C VAL A 184 3.25 8.39 -8.52
N PRO A 185 3.33 7.05 -8.33
CA PRO A 185 3.26 6.12 -9.45
C PRO A 185 1.79 5.93 -9.84
N ILE A 186 1.47 6.19 -11.11
CA ILE A 186 0.11 6.09 -11.65
C ILE A 186 0.17 5.45 -13.03
N LEU A 187 -0.53 4.31 -13.20
CA LEU A 187 -0.75 3.71 -14.51
C LEU A 187 -1.93 4.39 -15.23
N SER A 188 -1.70 4.80 -16.47
CA SER A 188 -2.81 5.18 -17.37
C SER A 188 -3.52 3.93 -17.85
N THR A 189 -4.62 3.59 -17.18
CA THR A 189 -5.41 2.42 -17.56
C THR A 189 -6.63 2.81 -18.37
N ASN A 190 -7.08 1.87 -19.20
CA ASN A 190 -8.36 1.92 -19.87
C ASN A 190 -9.27 0.83 -19.30
N THR A 191 -10.60 1.06 -19.28
CA THR A 191 -11.62 0.06 -18.85
C THR A 191 -11.41 -1.33 -19.43
N LYS A 192 -10.78 -1.45 -20.60
CA LYS A 192 -10.60 -2.73 -21.31
C LYS A 192 -9.49 -3.62 -20.74
N THR A 193 -8.53 -3.09 -19.99
CA THR A 193 -7.42 -3.86 -19.41
C THR A 193 -7.86 -4.55 -18.12
N ARG A 194 -8.85 -5.46 -18.18
CA ARG A 194 -9.48 -6.04 -16.97
C ARG A 194 -8.82 -7.32 -16.47
N ARG A 195 -8.19 -8.12 -17.33
CA ARG A 195 -7.66 -9.44 -16.93
C ARG A 195 -6.14 -9.49 -17.02
N ILE A 196 -5.47 -9.73 -15.90
CA ILE A 196 -4.01 -9.86 -15.81
C ILE A 196 -3.52 -11.06 -16.64
N GLY A 197 -4.35 -12.10 -16.80
CA GLY A 197 -4.04 -13.26 -17.63
C GLY A 197 -3.68 -12.92 -19.09
N TYR A 198 -4.09 -11.77 -19.62
CA TYR A 198 -3.60 -11.33 -20.94
C TYR A 198 -2.12 -10.99 -20.96
N PHE A 199 -1.50 -10.59 -19.85
CA PHE A 199 -0.05 -10.46 -19.77
C PHE A 199 0.63 -11.84 -19.79
N LYS A 200 -0.02 -12.88 -19.23
CA LYS A 200 0.42 -14.27 -19.41
C LYS A 200 0.44 -14.68 -20.89
N ILE A 201 -0.61 -14.32 -21.63
CA ILE A 201 -0.69 -14.54 -23.09
C ILE A 201 0.35 -13.69 -23.83
N LEU A 202 0.60 -12.46 -23.40
CA LEU A 202 1.63 -11.58 -23.98
C LEU A 202 3.03 -12.18 -23.83
N SER A 203 3.31 -12.83 -22.70
CA SER A 203 4.55 -13.59 -22.49
C SER A 203 4.76 -14.61 -23.61
N LEU A 204 3.77 -15.47 -23.85
CA LEU A 204 3.79 -16.49 -24.90
C LEU A 204 3.94 -15.88 -26.30
N PHE A 205 3.18 -14.81 -26.58
CA PHE A 205 3.25 -14.07 -27.84
C PHE A 205 4.67 -13.56 -28.13
N LEU A 206 5.37 -12.99 -27.14
CA LEU A 206 6.71 -12.44 -27.34
C LEU A 206 7.79 -13.51 -27.48
N GLU A 207 7.57 -14.72 -26.98
CA GLU A 207 8.47 -15.85 -27.20
C GLU A 207 8.41 -16.35 -28.64
N GLU A 208 7.20 -16.44 -29.19
CA GLU A 208 6.97 -16.80 -30.59
C GLU A 208 7.41 -15.67 -31.53
N TYR A 209 7.00 -14.44 -31.23
CA TYR A 209 7.28 -13.25 -32.02
C TYR A 209 8.35 -12.37 -31.36
N LYS A 210 9.61 -12.82 -31.42
CA LYS A 210 10.77 -12.15 -30.79
C LYS A 210 10.96 -10.66 -31.14
N LYS A 211 10.42 -10.21 -32.28
CA LYS A 211 10.48 -8.83 -32.77
C LYS A 211 9.17 -8.48 -33.47
N VAL A 212 8.43 -7.51 -32.94
CA VAL A 212 7.14 -7.09 -33.51
C VAL A 212 7.16 -5.60 -33.86
N PRO A 213 6.90 -5.21 -35.12
CA PRO A 213 6.77 -3.80 -35.48
C PRO A 213 5.63 -3.11 -34.72
N VAL A 214 5.90 -1.92 -34.20
CA VAL A 214 4.93 -1.09 -33.44
C VAL A 214 3.63 -0.89 -34.21
N SER A 215 3.69 -0.74 -35.54
CA SER A 215 2.52 -0.55 -36.41
C SER A 215 1.58 -1.75 -36.47
N SER A 216 2.05 -2.95 -36.13
CA SER A 216 1.31 -4.22 -36.30
C SER A 216 1.03 -4.95 -34.99
N VAL A 217 1.67 -4.53 -33.88
CA VAL A 217 1.62 -5.28 -32.62
C VAL A 217 0.19 -5.46 -32.11
N ASN A 218 -0.64 -4.41 -32.19
CA ASN A 218 -2.01 -4.46 -31.68
C ASN A 218 -2.83 -5.53 -32.41
N LYS A 219 -2.80 -5.53 -33.75
CA LYS A 219 -3.56 -6.50 -34.54
C LYS A 219 -2.99 -7.91 -34.41
N LYS A 220 -1.67 -8.06 -34.37
CA LYS A 220 -1.02 -9.37 -34.17
C LYS A 220 -1.37 -9.96 -32.80
N PHE A 221 -1.29 -9.16 -31.74
CA PHE A 221 -1.61 -9.61 -30.39
C PHE A 221 -3.11 -9.88 -30.22
N GLU A 222 -3.99 -9.05 -30.81
CA GLU A 222 -5.44 -9.34 -30.87
C GLU A 222 -5.71 -10.70 -31.51
N ASN A 223 -5.10 -10.97 -32.67
CA ASN A 223 -5.22 -12.24 -33.37
C ASN A 223 -4.67 -13.42 -32.55
N TYR A 224 -3.58 -13.19 -31.81
CA TYR A 224 -3.00 -14.19 -30.90
C TYR A 224 -3.90 -14.52 -29.71
N CYS A 225 -4.73 -13.56 -29.27
CA CYS A 225 -5.65 -13.73 -28.15
C CYS A 225 -6.94 -14.48 -28.53
N LEU A 226 -7.28 -14.58 -29.82
CA LEU A 226 -8.55 -15.18 -30.28
C LEU A 226 -8.77 -16.62 -29.78
N PRO A 227 -7.77 -17.52 -29.79
CA PRO A 227 -7.95 -18.90 -29.31
C PRO A 227 -8.25 -18.98 -27.81
N TYR A 228 -7.89 -17.97 -27.02
CA TYR A 228 -8.08 -17.97 -25.56
C TYR A 228 -9.45 -17.42 -25.13
N ARG A 229 -10.31 -17.04 -26.07
CA ARG A 229 -11.61 -16.44 -25.76
C ARG A 229 -12.54 -17.38 -25.00
N GLU A 230 -12.61 -18.63 -25.44
CA GLU A 230 -13.47 -19.65 -24.83
C GLU A 230 -13.00 -19.92 -23.39
N VAL A 231 -11.68 -19.98 -23.16
CA VAL A 231 -11.09 -20.11 -21.82
C VAL A 231 -11.53 -18.98 -20.88
N LEU A 232 -11.65 -17.74 -21.38
CA LEU A 232 -12.15 -16.62 -20.58
C LEU A 232 -13.66 -16.75 -20.29
N GLN A 233 -14.43 -17.19 -21.28
CA GLN A 233 -15.89 -17.36 -21.18
C GLN A 233 -16.28 -18.47 -20.21
N ASP A 234 -15.42 -19.46 -20.03
CA ASP A 234 -15.58 -20.55 -19.07
C ASP A 234 -15.06 -20.20 -17.67
N SER A 235 -14.38 -19.06 -17.52
CA SER A 235 -13.93 -18.58 -16.21
C SER A 235 -15.06 -17.92 -15.42
N ASP A 236 -14.88 -17.85 -14.10
CA ASP A 236 -15.81 -17.14 -13.19
C ASP A 236 -15.92 -15.65 -13.56
N PHE A 237 -14.86 -15.06 -14.13
CA PHE A 237 -14.76 -13.64 -14.47
C PHE A 237 -14.72 -13.36 -15.98
N LYS A 238 -15.88 -13.30 -16.63
CA LYS A 238 -15.98 -13.22 -18.11
C LYS A 238 -15.72 -11.84 -18.72
N LYS A 239 -15.42 -10.81 -17.93
CA LYS A 239 -15.23 -9.41 -18.38
C LYS A 239 -13.82 -9.23 -18.99
N GLY A 240 -13.67 -8.25 -19.89
CA GLY A 240 -12.35 -7.85 -20.43
C GLY A 240 -11.88 -8.56 -21.69
N LEU A 241 -12.79 -9.22 -22.42
CA LEU A 241 -12.50 -9.99 -23.62
C LEU A 241 -11.84 -9.14 -24.72
N VAL A 242 -10.71 -9.63 -25.25
CA VAL A 242 -10.09 -9.12 -26.48
C VAL A 242 -10.88 -9.62 -27.70
N SER A 243 -11.70 -8.74 -28.28
CA SER A 243 -12.57 -9.01 -29.43
C SER A 243 -11.88 -8.66 -30.78
N GLU A 244 -12.38 -9.20 -31.90
CA GLU A 244 -11.70 -9.06 -33.18
C GLU A 244 -12.13 -7.73 -33.79
N THR A 245 -11.16 -6.95 -34.27
CA THR A 245 -11.40 -5.65 -34.86
C THR A 245 -10.55 -5.49 -36.12
N LYS A 246 -10.90 -4.51 -36.96
CA LYS A 246 -10.15 -4.24 -38.19
C LYS A 246 -8.70 -3.81 -37.92
N THR A 247 -8.46 -3.15 -36.79
CA THR A 247 -7.19 -2.45 -36.51
C THR A 247 -6.42 -2.98 -35.29
N GLY A 248 -6.96 -3.96 -34.55
CA GLY A 248 -6.33 -4.43 -33.30
C GLY A 248 -6.69 -3.58 -32.07
N ILE A 249 -7.68 -2.69 -32.18
CA ILE A 249 -7.95 -1.67 -31.14
C ILE A 249 -8.47 -2.26 -29.83
N SER A 250 -8.93 -3.51 -29.82
CA SER A 250 -9.33 -4.19 -28.58
C SER A 250 -8.14 -4.61 -27.71
N ALA A 251 -7.00 -4.94 -28.33
CA ALA A 251 -5.78 -5.37 -27.65
C ALA A 251 -4.84 -4.21 -27.29
N LYS A 252 -4.98 -3.07 -27.97
CA LYS A 252 -4.17 -1.86 -27.72
C LYS A 252 -4.07 -1.48 -26.23
N PRO A 253 -5.16 -1.47 -25.43
CA PRO A 253 -5.08 -1.18 -24.00
C PRO A 253 -4.12 -2.07 -23.21
N TYR A 254 -4.01 -3.36 -23.55
CA TYR A 254 -3.07 -4.27 -22.91
C TYR A 254 -1.63 -3.98 -23.36
N ILE A 255 -1.41 -3.64 -24.63
CA ILE A 255 -0.08 -3.27 -25.14
C ILE A 255 0.42 -1.95 -24.51
N ASP A 256 -0.47 -0.97 -24.35
CA ASP A 256 -0.14 0.31 -23.72
C ASP A 256 0.26 0.10 -22.25
N VAL A 257 -0.58 -0.60 -21.46
CA VAL A 257 -0.26 -0.91 -20.06
C VAL A 257 0.99 -1.79 -19.94
N ALA A 258 1.19 -2.76 -20.82
CA ALA A 258 2.42 -3.56 -20.85
C ALA A 258 3.67 -2.72 -21.16
N SER A 259 3.53 -1.63 -21.91
CA SER A 259 4.65 -0.71 -22.16
C SER A 259 4.95 0.14 -20.93
N GLU A 260 3.92 0.62 -20.22
CA GLU A 260 4.07 1.37 -18.96
C GLU A 260 4.65 0.51 -17.82
N LEU A 261 4.31 -0.78 -17.77
CA LEU A 261 4.90 -1.77 -16.86
C LEU A 261 6.30 -2.24 -17.27
N GLU A 262 6.85 -1.68 -18.35
CA GLU A 262 8.13 -2.09 -18.95
C GLU A 262 8.20 -3.58 -19.34
N PHE A 263 7.06 -4.23 -19.59
CA PHE A 263 7.03 -5.57 -20.19
C PHE A 263 7.42 -5.50 -21.66
N LEU A 264 7.11 -4.37 -22.31
CA LEU A 264 7.44 -4.06 -23.70
C LEU A 264 8.28 -2.79 -23.78
N ASN A 265 9.45 -2.89 -24.42
CA ASN A 265 10.32 -1.76 -24.71
C ASN A 265 10.38 -1.50 -26.22
N ARG A 266 10.21 -0.24 -26.62
CA ARG A 266 10.30 0.18 -28.03
C ARG A 266 11.74 0.55 -28.36
N ILE A 267 12.34 -0.18 -29.30
CA ILE A 267 13.68 0.10 -29.86
C ILE A 267 13.57 0.06 -31.38
N ASN A 268 13.98 1.13 -32.07
CA ASN A 268 13.97 1.20 -33.54
C ASN A 268 12.61 0.80 -34.17
N ASN A 269 11.50 1.30 -33.62
CA ASN A 269 10.11 0.98 -34.06
C ASN A 269 9.71 -0.51 -33.96
N VAL A 270 10.43 -1.27 -33.15
CA VAL A 270 10.13 -2.67 -32.84
C VAL A 270 9.95 -2.80 -31.33
N PHE A 271 8.94 -3.58 -30.93
CA PHE A 271 8.77 -3.98 -29.54
C PHE A 271 9.66 -5.18 -29.20
N HIS A 272 10.30 -5.08 -28.05
CA HIS A 272 11.12 -6.10 -27.43
C HIS A 272 10.62 -6.38 -26.01
N THR A 273 10.80 -7.60 -25.53
CA THR A 273 10.56 -7.94 -24.13
C THR A 273 11.48 -7.12 -23.20
N GLY A 274 10.90 -6.49 -22.19
CA GLY A 274 11.65 -5.80 -21.14
C GLY A 274 12.39 -6.74 -20.19
N LYS A 275 13.25 -6.17 -19.35
CA LYS A 275 14.19 -6.93 -18.50
C LYS A 275 13.46 -7.78 -17.46
N SER A 276 12.53 -7.17 -16.70
CA SER A 276 11.71 -7.84 -15.69
C SER A 276 10.85 -8.94 -16.32
N PHE A 277 10.23 -8.65 -17.47
CA PHE A 277 9.34 -9.59 -18.14
C PHE A 277 10.09 -10.76 -18.81
N LYS A 278 11.37 -10.60 -19.16
CA LYS A 278 12.24 -11.74 -19.53
C LYS A 278 12.47 -12.68 -18.35
N VAL A 279 12.63 -12.15 -17.13
CA VAL A 279 12.75 -12.99 -15.92
C VAL A 279 11.47 -13.78 -15.72
N TYR A 280 10.31 -13.11 -15.87
CA TYR A 280 9.00 -13.76 -15.85
C TYR A 280 8.90 -14.88 -16.89
N GLN A 281 9.23 -14.63 -18.17
CA GLN A 281 9.21 -15.65 -19.23
C GLN A 281 10.01 -16.91 -18.90
N VAL A 282 11.24 -16.73 -18.38
CA VAL A 282 12.11 -17.84 -18.01
C VAL A 282 11.50 -18.64 -16.85
N LEU A 283 11.09 -17.96 -15.78
CA LEU A 283 10.58 -18.63 -14.57
C LEU A 283 9.19 -19.21 -14.78
N GLN A 284 8.35 -18.58 -15.59
CA GLN A 284 7.03 -19.08 -15.94
C GLN A 284 7.12 -20.47 -16.58
N LYS A 285 8.10 -20.71 -17.44
CA LYS A 285 8.32 -22.05 -18.04
C LYS A 285 8.70 -23.11 -17.02
N GLU A 286 9.43 -22.71 -15.97
CA GLU A 286 9.90 -23.62 -14.93
C GLU A 286 8.84 -23.86 -13.85
N LEU A 287 8.05 -22.84 -13.51
CA LEU A 287 7.17 -22.80 -12.34
C LEU A 287 5.67 -22.91 -12.69
N SER A 288 5.26 -22.67 -13.93
CA SER A 288 3.85 -22.77 -14.31
C SER A 288 3.53 -24.14 -14.90
N ALA A 289 2.66 -24.89 -14.23
CA ALA A 289 2.08 -26.15 -14.73
C ALA A 289 0.68 -25.97 -15.35
N SER A 290 0.08 -24.77 -15.28
CA SER A 290 -1.33 -24.56 -15.65
C SER A 290 -1.50 -24.08 -17.10
N GLU A 291 -2.20 -24.91 -17.89
CA GLU A 291 -2.69 -24.58 -19.23
C GLU A 291 -3.76 -23.47 -19.22
N LYS A 292 -4.39 -23.20 -18.07
CA LYS A 292 -5.40 -22.13 -17.94
C LYS A 292 -4.72 -20.77 -17.83
N VAL A 293 -4.75 -20.00 -18.91
CA VAL A 293 -4.09 -18.68 -19.01
C VAL A 293 -4.68 -17.59 -18.11
N PHE A 294 -5.94 -17.72 -17.69
CA PHE A 294 -6.61 -16.75 -16.80
C PHE A 294 -6.60 -17.16 -15.33
N GLU A 295 -6.06 -18.33 -15.00
CA GLU A 295 -5.81 -18.75 -13.63
C GLU A 295 -4.34 -18.45 -13.30
N LEU A 296 -4.12 -17.48 -12.40
CA LEU A 296 -2.79 -17.06 -12.00
C LEU A 296 -2.18 -18.08 -11.04
N THR A 297 -1.03 -18.64 -11.41
CA THR A 297 -0.21 -19.47 -10.52
C THR A 297 0.35 -18.65 -9.35
N PRO A 298 0.89 -19.28 -8.29
CA PRO A 298 1.55 -18.54 -7.22
C PRO A 298 2.64 -17.56 -7.72
N PHE A 299 3.47 -18.00 -8.67
CA PHE A 299 4.48 -17.14 -9.29
C PHE A 299 3.86 -15.96 -10.04
N ASP A 300 2.82 -16.20 -10.83
CA ASP A 300 2.11 -15.13 -11.56
C ASP A 300 1.57 -14.08 -10.58
N LYS A 301 0.90 -14.52 -9.50
CA LYS A 301 0.34 -13.62 -8.49
C LYS A 301 1.42 -12.77 -7.83
N MET A 302 2.55 -13.37 -7.45
CA MET A 302 3.64 -12.64 -6.82
C MET A 302 4.25 -11.60 -7.78
N PHE A 303 4.56 -12.01 -9.01
CA PHE A 303 5.17 -11.14 -10.01
C PHE A 303 4.26 -9.97 -10.38
N PHE A 304 2.98 -10.25 -10.68
CA PHE A 304 2.04 -9.20 -11.07
C PHE A 304 1.66 -8.28 -9.90
N LEU A 305 1.52 -8.81 -8.67
CA LEU A 305 1.31 -7.96 -7.49
C LEU A 305 2.48 -7.00 -7.30
N GLU A 306 3.72 -7.47 -7.39
CA GLU A 306 4.90 -6.61 -7.32
C GLU A 306 4.88 -5.52 -8.39
N CYS A 307 4.55 -5.87 -9.63
CA CYS A 307 4.46 -4.90 -10.72
C CYS A 307 3.37 -3.85 -10.48
N MET A 308 2.18 -4.26 -10.02
CA MET A 308 1.08 -3.34 -9.73
C MET A 308 1.42 -2.40 -8.58
N LEU A 309 2.02 -2.92 -7.49
CA LEU A 309 2.41 -2.10 -6.37
C LEU A 309 3.51 -1.10 -6.74
N LYS A 310 4.48 -1.45 -7.60
CA LYS A 310 5.50 -0.48 -8.06
C LYS A 310 4.92 0.62 -8.96
N ALA A 311 4.07 0.24 -9.92
CA ALA A 311 3.64 1.13 -10.99
C ALA A 311 2.35 1.91 -10.69
N ASP A 312 1.53 1.43 -9.76
CA ASP A 312 0.17 1.92 -9.56
C ASP A 312 -0.26 2.00 -8.09
N TYR A 313 0.73 2.06 -7.19
CA TYR A 313 0.53 2.07 -5.74
C TYR A 313 -0.59 3.01 -5.29
N PHE A 314 -0.54 4.25 -5.76
CA PHE A 314 -1.41 5.32 -5.26
C PHE A 314 -2.89 5.02 -5.50
N TYR A 315 -3.26 4.63 -6.73
CA TYR A 315 -4.65 4.28 -7.02
C TYR A 315 -5.04 2.93 -6.45
N PHE A 316 -4.12 1.96 -6.44
CA PHE A 316 -4.39 0.62 -5.92
C PHE A 316 -4.70 0.65 -4.41
N THR A 317 -3.87 1.32 -3.62
CA THR A 317 -4.02 1.41 -2.16
C THR A 317 -5.24 2.23 -1.74
N ASN A 318 -5.49 3.38 -2.36
CA ASN A 318 -6.68 4.18 -2.05
C ASN A 318 -7.99 3.43 -2.33
N LEU A 319 -7.98 2.54 -3.33
CA LEU A 319 -9.14 1.70 -3.61
C LEU A 319 -9.30 0.61 -2.54
N LEU A 320 -8.20 -0.01 -2.09
CA LEU A 320 -8.23 -0.95 -0.97
C LEU A 320 -8.71 -0.28 0.33
N GLU A 321 -8.26 0.95 0.64
CA GLU A 321 -8.72 1.71 1.81
C GLU A 321 -10.26 1.83 1.83
N LEU A 322 -10.86 2.22 0.71
CA LEU A 322 -12.32 2.35 0.60
C LEU A 322 -13.04 1.01 0.82
N ILE A 323 -12.53 -0.08 0.23
CA ILE A 323 -13.13 -1.42 0.37
C ILE A 323 -12.97 -1.93 1.80
N PHE A 324 -11.81 -1.72 2.44
CA PHE A 324 -11.54 -2.16 3.81
C PHE A 324 -12.50 -1.48 4.81
N ILE A 325 -12.59 -0.15 4.73
CA ILE A 325 -13.41 0.66 5.64
C ILE A 325 -14.90 0.37 5.48
N ALA A 326 -15.36 0.13 4.26
CA ALA A 326 -16.78 -0.14 3.97
C ALA A 326 -17.19 -1.59 4.24
N GLU A 327 -16.23 -2.51 4.42
CA GLU A 327 -16.40 -3.97 4.57
C GLU A 327 -16.98 -4.68 3.35
N GLU A 328 -18.14 -4.25 2.89
CA GLU A 328 -18.83 -4.70 1.68
C GLU A 328 -19.33 -3.49 0.90
N VAL A 329 -18.90 -3.36 -0.36
CA VAL A 329 -19.05 -2.11 -1.11
C VAL A 329 -19.51 -2.32 -2.53
N GLU A 330 -20.53 -1.57 -2.93
CA GLU A 330 -20.98 -1.51 -4.32
C GLU A 330 -20.02 -0.68 -5.19
N TYR A 331 -19.91 -1.06 -6.46
CA TYR A 331 -19.19 -0.27 -7.46
C TYR A 331 -19.63 1.20 -7.52
N SER A 332 -20.93 1.46 -7.39
CA SER A 332 -21.52 2.81 -7.39
C SER A 332 -20.91 3.70 -6.30
N TYR A 333 -20.74 3.16 -5.09
CA TYR A 333 -20.11 3.83 -3.96
C TYR A 333 -18.64 4.17 -4.25
N LEU A 334 -17.90 3.22 -4.82
CA LEU A 334 -16.49 3.43 -5.17
C LEU A 334 -16.34 4.60 -6.17
N ILE A 335 -17.18 4.63 -7.21
CA ILE A 335 -17.16 5.73 -8.19
C ILE A 335 -17.51 7.07 -7.54
N LEU A 336 -18.45 7.09 -6.59
CA LEU A 336 -18.82 8.33 -5.88
C LEU A 336 -17.67 8.88 -5.01
N LYS A 337 -16.90 8.01 -4.34
CA LYS A 337 -15.95 8.41 -3.30
C LYS A 337 -14.50 8.52 -3.77
N PHE A 338 -14.10 7.77 -4.81
CA PHE A 338 -12.69 7.59 -5.15
C PHE A 338 -11.97 8.90 -5.51
N GLN A 339 -12.56 9.78 -6.32
CA GLN A 339 -11.90 11.04 -6.72
C GLN A 339 -11.56 11.92 -5.50
N ASN A 340 -12.52 12.09 -4.59
CA ASN A 340 -12.33 12.90 -3.38
C ASN A 340 -11.30 12.27 -2.44
N GLN A 341 -11.29 10.94 -2.31
CA GLN A 341 -10.28 10.21 -1.53
C GLN A 341 -8.86 10.49 -2.07
N LEU A 342 -8.67 10.41 -3.39
CA LEU A 342 -7.38 10.68 -4.02
C LEU A 342 -6.91 12.12 -3.78
N ILE A 343 -7.81 13.10 -3.98
CA ILE A 343 -7.49 14.52 -3.78
C ILE A 343 -7.06 14.75 -2.34
N ARG A 344 -7.85 14.26 -1.38
CA ARG A 344 -7.56 14.42 0.04
C ARG A 344 -6.23 13.79 0.43
N CYS A 345 -5.93 12.58 -0.05
CA CYS A 345 -4.65 11.94 0.24
C CYS A 345 -3.44 12.75 -0.28
N LEU A 346 -3.55 13.38 -1.45
CA LEU A 346 -2.48 14.24 -1.98
C LEU A 346 -2.34 15.54 -1.16
N GLU A 347 -3.46 16.11 -0.72
CA GLU A 347 -3.48 17.33 0.12
C GLU A 347 -2.89 17.06 1.51
N ASP A 348 -3.28 15.96 2.16
CA ASP A 348 -2.75 15.52 3.45
C ASP A 348 -1.25 15.25 3.35
N TYR A 349 -0.84 14.54 2.29
CA TYR A 349 0.56 14.26 2.05
C TYR A 349 1.38 15.56 1.86
N LYS A 350 0.87 16.52 1.09
CA LYS A 350 1.50 17.84 0.90
C LYS A 350 1.66 18.59 2.22
N ARG A 351 0.64 18.55 3.08
CA ARG A 351 0.65 19.21 4.40
C ARG A 351 1.70 18.63 5.34
N LEU A 352 1.86 17.31 5.33
CA LEU A 352 2.85 16.62 6.20
C LEU A 352 4.29 16.80 5.71
N ASN A 353 4.48 17.19 4.44
CA ASN A 353 5.79 17.24 3.78
C ASN A 353 6.14 18.66 3.30
N LEU A 354 5.72 19.70 4.02
CA LEU A 354 5.92 21.10 3.60
C LEU A 354 7.39 21.52 3.43
N PHE A 355 8.32 20.81 4.08
CA PHE A 355 9.75 21.07 4.02
C PHE A 355 10.49 20.19 2.99
N GLU A 356 9.76 19.37 2.23
CA GLU A 356 10.32 18.51 1.19
C GLU A 356 10.73 19.28 -0.08
N SER A 357 11.40 18.58 -0.99
CA SER A 357 11.85 19.16 -2.26
C SER A 357 10.70 19.84 -3.04
N ARG A 358 10.96 21.08 -3.48
CA ARG A 358 9.99 21.87 -4.26
C ARG A 358 9.48 21.14 -5.51
N THR A 359 10.33 20.34 -6.15
CA THR A 359 9.97 19.56 -7.34
C THR A 359 8.93 18.50 -7.03
N ALA A 360 9.11 17.72 -5.96
CA ALA A 360 8.12 16.71 -5.56
C ALA A 360 6.75 17.33 -5.24
N LEU A 361 6.74 18.47 -4.54
CA LEU A 361 5.50 19.19 -4.24
C LEU A 361 4.81 19.74 -5.51
N GLN A 362 5.58 20.18 -6.51
CA GLN A 362 5.04 20.62 -7.80
C GLN A 362 4.41 19.47 -8.60
N ASP A 363 5.02 18.28 -8.59
CA ASP A 363 4.47 17.10 -9.25
C ASP A 363 3.15 16.66 -8.59
N ILE A 364 3.09 16.69 -7.25
CA ILE A 364 1.86 16.43 -6.49
C ILE A 364 0.78 17.45 -6.84
N ASP A 365 1.10 18.74 -6.93
CA ASP A 365 0.16 19.78 -7.33
C ASP A 365 -0.35 19.59 -8.76
N ALA A 366 0.54 19.20 -9.69
CA ALA A 366 0.16 18.91 -11.07
C ALA A 366 -0.83 17.74 -11.15
N ILE A 367 -0.57 16.66 -10.40
CA ILE A 367 -1.45 15.49 -10.33
C ILE A 367 -2.79 15.86 -9.67
N THR A 368 -2.76 16.56 -8.54
CA THR A 368 -3.96 17.00 -7.81
C THR A 368 -4.86 17.85 -8.71
N ASN A 369 -4.27 18.83 -9.42
CA ASN A 369 -5.00 19.69 -10.35
C ASN A 369 -5.57 18.89 -11.54
N ARG A 370 -4.84 17.89 -12.05
CA ARG A 370 -5.33 17.01 -13.11
C ARG A 370 -6.56 16.21 -12.63
N ILE A 371 -6.52 15.66 -11.41
CA ILE A 371 -7.64 14.89 -10.83
C ILE A 371 -8.85 15.79 -10.62
N LYS A 372 -8.67 17.01 -10.08
CA LYS A 372 -9.75 18.00 -9.90
C LYS A 372 -10.44 18.39 -11.20
N LYS A 373 -9.75 18.31 -12.34
CA LYS A 373 -10.23 18.71 -13.67
C LYS A 373 -10.77 17.57 -14.52
N TRP A 374 -10.97 16.36 -13.97
CA TRP A 374 -11.55 15.27 -14.74
C TRP A 374 -12.95 15.64 -15.27
N GLU A 375 -13.07 15.74 -16.60
CA GLU A 375 -14.33 15.96 -17.28
C GLU A 375 -15.16 14.66 -17.28
N ASN A 376 -16.42 14.73 -16.86
CA ASN A 376 -17.27 13.55 -16.62
C ASN A 376 -16.58 12.49 -15.75
N PRO A 377 -16.31 12.79 -14.45
CA PRO A 377 -15.56 11.92 -13.56
C PRO A 377 -16.04 10.47 -13.58
N GLU A 378 -17.34 10.22 -13.63
CA GLU A 378 -17.93 8.88 -13.68
C GLU A 378 -17.37 8.00 -14.81
N LYS A 379 -17.23 8.54 -16.03
CA LYS A 379 -16.68 7.80 -17.17
C LYS A 379 -15.18 7.56 -17.00
N TYR A 380 -14.45 8.56 -16.54
CA TYR A 380 -13.01 8.45 -16.33
C TYR A 380 -12.69 7.44 -15.21
N LEU A 381 -13.45 7.51 -14.12
CA LEU A 381 -13.39 6.58 -13.00
C LEU A 381 -13.73 5.16 -13.41
N GLU A 382 -14.63 4.95 -14.39
CA GLU A 382 -14.84 3.61 -14.95
C GLU A 382 -13.55 3.03 -15.53
N HIS A 383 -12.79 3.84 -16.27
CA HIS A 383 -11.52 3.43 -16.87
C HIS A 383 -10.38 3.25 -15.86
N LEU A 384 -10.54 3.74 -14.63
CA LEU A 384 -9.57 3.58 -13.54
C LEU A 384 -9.96 2.46 -12.57
N VAL A 385 -11.14 2.54 -11.99
CA VAL A 385 -11.58 1.68 -10.87
C VAL A 385 -11.84 0.26 -11.36
N MET A 386 -12.59 0.09 -12.46
CA MET A 386 -13.00 -1.24 -12.92
C MET A 386 -11.80 -2.14 -13.29
N PRO A 387 -10.78 -1.70 -14.05
CA PRO A 387 -9.57 -2.51 -14.28
C PRO A 387 -8.93 -2.99 -12.98
N ARG A 388 -8.72 -2.08 -12.01
CA ARG A 388 -8.07 -2.39 -10.73
C ARG A 388 -8.86 -3.36 -9.88
N LEU A 389 -10.19 -3.23 -9.84
CA LEU A 389 -11.05 -4.22 -9.18
C LEU A 389 -10.87 -5.61 -9.80
N ASN A 390 -10.86 -5.71 -11.13
CA ASN A 390 -10.64 -7.01 -11.80
C ASN A 390 -9.22 -7.54 -11.59
N TRP A 391 -8.20 -6.67 -11.47
CA TRP A 391 -6.84 -7.07 -11.11
C TRP A 391 -6.78 -7.62 -9.68
N MET A 392 -7.43 -6.97 -8.73
CA MET A 392 -7.53 -7.44 -7.35
C MET A 392 -8.28 -8.77 -7.26
N LEU A 393 -9.31 -8.98 -8.10
CA LEU A 393 -10.01 -10.26 -8.23
C LEU A 393 -9.10 -11.36 -8.79
N ASP A 394 -8.36 -11.09 -9.87
CA ASP A 394 -7.39 -12.02 -10.46
C ASP A 394 -6.31 -12.44 -9.45
N LEU A 395 -5.87 -11.48 -8.61
CA LEU A 395 -4.91 -11.73 -7.53
C LEU A 395 -5.52 -12.44 -6.31
N GLY A 396 -6.85 -12.42 -6.16
CA GLY A 396 -7.56 -12.99 -5.01
C GLY A 396 -7.55 -12.10 -3.76
N ILE A 397 -7.28 -10.80 -3.92
CA ILE A 397 -7.24 -9.79 -2.85
C ILE A 397 -8.66 -9.38 -2.43
N ILE A 398 -9.58 -9.37 -3.38
CA ILE A 398 -11.00 -9.13 -3.14
C ILE A 398 -11.82 -10.26 -3.76
N GLN A 399 -13.08 -10.34 -3.38
CA GLN A 399 -14.08 -11.23 -3.96
C GLN A 399 -15.35 -10.45 -4.29
N GLU A 400 -16.08 -10.92 -5.30
CA GLU A 400 -17.35 -10.33 -5.74
C GLU A 400 -18.52 -11.14 -5.15
N ASN A 401 -19.36 -10.52 -4.31
CA ASN A 401 -20.55 -11.11 -3.69
C ASN A 401 -21.82 -10.67 -4.44
N GLY A 402 -22.13 -11.30 -5.58
CA GLY A 402 -23.28 -10.88 -6.40
C GLY A 402 -22.88 -9.84 -7.46
N LYS A 403 -23.81 -9.02 -7.95
CA LYS A 403 -23.50 -8.12 -9.09
C LYS A 403 -22.83 -6.83 -8.63
N ASN A 404 -21.51 -6.73 -8.82
CA ASN A 404 -20.67 -5.55 -8.55
C ASN A 404 -20.63 -5.11 -7.08
N VAL A 405 -20.73 -6.06 -6.15
CA VAL A 405 -20.51 -5.86 -4.71
C VAL A 405 -19.20 -6.55 -4.35
N PHE A 406 -18.28 -5.81 -3.72
CA PHE A 406 -16.93 -6.28 -3.44
C PHE A 406 -16.66 -6.28 -1.94
N ARG A 407 -15.91 -7.28 -1.48
CA ARG A 407 -15.36 -7.33 -0.13
C ARG A 407 -13.92 -7.84 -0.17
N MET A 408 -13.12 -7.47 0.82
CA MET A 408 -11.77 -8.03 0.96
C MET A 408 -11.83 -9.52 1.29
N THR A 409 -10.83 -10.26 0.79
CA THR A 409 -10.52 -11.61 1.26
C THR A 409 -9.54 -11.52 2.43
N GLU A 410 -9.23 -12.67 3.03
CA GLU A 410 -8.17 -12.74 4.05
C GLU A 410 -6.79 -12.31 3.49
N ILE A 411 -6.50 -12.67 2.24
CA ILE A 411 -5.30 -12.23 1.52
C ILE A 411 -5.29 -10.70 1.41
N GLY A 412 -6.44 -10.10 1.08
CA GLY A 412 -6.59 -8.65 1.00
C GLY A 412 -6.43 -7.94 2.34
N ASN A 413 -7.01 -8.48 3.41
CA ASN A 413 -6.84 -7.93 4.77
C ASN A 413 -5.38 -7.92 5.20
N ARG A 414 -4.63 -8.99 4.92
CA ARG A 414 -3.19 -9.07 5.25
C ARG A 414 -2.34 -8.16 4.41
N LEU A 415 -2.65 -8.04 3.11
CA LEU A 415 -1.98 -7.07 2.26
C LEU A 415 -2.22 -5.66 2.81
N PHE A 416 -3.48 -5.32 3.12
CA PHE A 416 -3.82 -4.02 3.69
C PHE A 416 -3.09 -3.73 5.01
N LYS A 417 -3.02 -4.72 5.91
CA LYS A 417 -2.22 -4.64 7.15
C LYS A 417 -0.75 -4.29 6.85
N ASN A 418 -0.11 -4.99 5.91
CA ASN A 418 1.27 -4.69 5.51
C ASN A 418 1.42 -3.27 4.97
N LEU A 419 0.47 -2.79 4.17
CA LEU A 419 0.46 -1.42 3.65
C LEU A 419 0.29 -0.36 4.75
N ALA A 420 -0.52 -0.65 5.77
CA ALA A 420 -0.65 0.21 6.94
C ALA A 420 0.65 0.26 7.76
N ILE A 421 1.32 -0.88 7.95
CA ILE A 421 2.63 -0.97 8.61
C ILE A 421 3.71 -0.16 7.88
N TRP A 422 3.65 -0.09 6.56
CA TRP A 422 4.56 0.78 5.80
C TRP A 422 4.38 2.25 6.16
N ASN A 423 3.14 2.68 6.43
CA ASN A 423 2.90 4.04 6.92
C ASN A 423 3.43 4.24 8.33
N ASP A 424 3.39 3.22 9.20
CA ASP A 424 3.95 3.28 10.56
C ASP A 424 5.48 3.41 10.54
N ILE A 425 6.15 2.65 9.69
CA ILE A 425 7.62 2.72 9.49
C ILE A 425 8.02 4.12 9.02
N ASN A 426 7.26 4.69 8.08
CA ASN A 426 7.53 6.04 7.55
C ASN A 426 6.86 7.17 8.32
N ARG A 427 6.14 6.84 9.41
CA ARG A 427 5.41 7.79 10.28
C ARG A 427 4.48 8.72 9.49
N GLY A 428 3.87 8.20 8.44
CA GLY A 428 3.11 8.97 7.46
C GLY A 428 2.74 8.15 6.23
N LYS A 429 1.77 8.63 5.44
CA LYS A 429 1.34 7.93 4.21
C LYS A 429 2.50 7.76 3.23
N VAL A 430 2.81 6.50 2.88
CA VAL A 430 3.74 6.15 1.81
C VAL A 430 3.11 6.46 0.45
N ILE A 431 3.87 7.05 -0.47
CA ILE A 431 3.41 7.30 -1.85
C ILE A 431 4.22 6.53 -2.89
N ALA A 432 5.54 6.40 -2.71
CA ALA A 432 6.39 5.60 -3.60
C ALA A 432 6.95 4.38 -2.84
N PRO A 433 6.43 3.16 -3.07
CA PRO A 433 6.73 2.00 -2.24
C PRO A 433 7.98 1.22 -2.67
N ASN A 434 8.78 1.74 -3.61
CA ASN A 434 9.85 0.95 -4.26
C ASN A 434 10.81 0.31 -3.25
N SER A 435 11.29 1.08 -2.26
CA SER A 435 12.19 0.58 -1.23
C SER A 435 11.54 -0.52 -0.38
N PHE A 436 10.26 -0.37 0.00
CA PHE A 436 9.53 -1.40 0.72
C PHE A 436 9.41 -2.68 -0.09
N ILE A 437 9.09 -2.57 -1.38
CA ILE A 437 8.95 -3.72 -2.27
C ILE A 437 10.31 -4.41 -2.49
N GLU A 438 11.38 -3.64 -2.64
CA GLU A 438 12.73 -4.18 -2.81
C GLU A 438 13.22 -4.95 -1.58
N VAL A 439 12.79 -4.57 -0.38
CA VAL A 439 13.16 -5.25 0.86
C VAL A 439 12.20 -6.41 1.18
N PHE A 440 10.88 -6.17 1.10
CA PHE A 440 9.88 -7.03 1.75
C PHE A 440 8.97 -7.82 0.82
N MET A 441 9.00 -7.65 -0.51
CA MET A 441 8.00 -8.29 -1.40
C MET A 441 7.86 -9.81 -1.22
N THR A 442 8.96 -10.53 -0.99
CA THR A 442 8.95 -11.98 -0.74
C THR A 442 8.28 -12.33 0.59
N HIS A 443 8.57 -11.56 1.64
CA HIS A 443 7.98 -11.71 2.96
C HIS A 443 6.48 -11.40 2.96
N ILE A 444 6.08 -10.31 2.30
CA ILE A 444 4.68 -9.88 2.18
C ILE A 444 3.87 -10.91 1.38
N TYR A 445 4.43 -11.42 0.29
CA TYR A 445 3.75 -12.45 -0.48
C TYR A 445 3.53 -13.71 0.37
N ASP A 446 4.54 -14.17 1.10
CA ASP A 446 4.43 -15.33 1.99
C ASP A 446 3.42 -15.11 3.13
N ASP A 447 3.42 -13.92 3.73
CA ASP A 447 2.47 -13.54 4.79
C ASP A 447 1.02 -13.54 4.29
N CYS A 448 0.78 -12.92 3.14
CA CYS A 448 -0.55 -12.78 2.55
C CYS A 448 -1.10 -14.10 1.99
N TYR A 449 -0.28 -14.87 1.26
CA TYR A 449 -0.77 -16.03 0.50
C TYR A 449 -0.49 -17.38 1.19
N ASN A 450 0.51 -17.45 2.08
CA ASN A 450 0.97 -18.69 2.69
C ASN A 450 0.99 -18.64 4.23
N ASN A 451 0.45 -17.59 4.85
CA ASN A 451 0.42 -17.43 6.30
C ASN A 451 1.80 -17.46 6.97
N SER A 452 2.82 -16.90 6.31
CA SER A 452 4.18 -16.86 6.83
C SER A 452 4.73 -18.26 7.20
N PHE A 453 4.24 -19.32 6.55
CA PHE A 453 4.57 -20.71 6.88
C PHE A 453 6.05 -21.05 6.67
N LEU A 454 6.72 -20.34 5.77
CA LEU A 454 8.12 -20.60 5.45
C LEU A 454 9.03 -19.92 6.47
N ASN A 455 10.00 -20.65 6.99
CA ASN A 455 11.07 -20.08 7.80
C ASN A 455 12.39 -20.19 7.05
N ASN A 456 13.16 -19.11 7.06
CA ASN A 456 14.50 -19.15 6.47
C ASN A 456 15.38 -20.15 7.22
N PRO A 457 16.31 -20.83 6.52
CA PRO A 457 17.33 -21.63 7.17
C PRO A 457 18.10 -20.80 8.19
N THR A 458 18.44 -21.42 9.33
CA THR A 458 19.29 -20.79 10.34
C THR A 458 20.73 -20.62 9.85
N ASP A 459 21.20 -21.50 8.97
CA ASP A 459 22.49 -21.36 8.29
C ASP A 459 22.41 -20.34 7.15
N VAL A 460 22.86 -19.12 7.45
CA VAL A 460 22.92 -18.00 6.52
C VAL A 460 23.87 -18.28 5.35
N ASN A 461 24.91 -19.10 5.51
CA ASN A 461 25.83 -19.41 4.42
C ASN A 461 25.16 -20.26 3.35
N LEU A 462 24.30 -21.21 3.75
CA LEU A 462 23.50 -22.01 2.82
C LEU A 462 22.62 -21.13 1.92
N ILE A 463 22.02 -20.08 2.49
CA ILE A 463 21.20 -19.11 1.74
C ILE A 463 22.06 -18.44 0.66
N TRP A 464 23.25 -17.96 1.03
CA TRP A 464 24.13 -17.26 0.10
C TRP A 464 24.74 -18.16 -0.96
N ASP A 465 25.08 -19.40 -0.64
CA ASP A 465 25.59 -20.35 -1.63
C ASP A 465 24.53 -20.65 -2.69
N LYS A 466 23.28 -20.95 -2.28
CA LYS A 466 22.16 -21.10 -3.22
C LYS A 466 21.91 -19.85 -4.04
N MET A 467 21.97 -18.67 -3.40
CA MET A 467 21.83 -17.39 -4.10
C MET A 467 22.89 -17.25 -5.19
N TYR A 468 24.16 -17.54 -4.88
CA TYR A 468 25.25 -17.44 -5.85
C TYR A 468 25.12 -18.45 -6.99
N ASP A 469 24.62 -19.64 -6.72
CA ASP A 469 24.35 -20.65 -7.76
C ASP A 469 23.28 -20.14 -8.75
N TYR A 470 22.17 -19.59 -8.27
CA TYR A 470 21.17 -19.01 -9.17
C TYR A 470 21.64 -17.75 -9.90
N ILE A 471 22.51 -16.95 -9.28
CA ILE A 471 23.17 -15.84 -9.96
C ILE A 471 24.03 -16.39 -11.11
N LYS A 472 24.76 -17.49 -10.91
CA LYS A 472 25.57 -18.14 -11.95
C LYS A 472 24.71 -18.69 -13.08
N ASP A 473 23.57 -19.31 -12.78
CA ASP A 473 22.63 -19.82 -13.79
C ASP A 473 22.08 -18.70 -14.68
N SER A 474 21.86 -17.52 -14.09
CA SER A 474 21.32 -16.36 -14.80
C SER A 474 22.17 -15.90 -16.00
N PHE A 475 23.48 -16.16 -16.02
CA PHE A 475 24.36 -15.83 -17.15
C PHE A 475 24.03 -16.66 -18.41
N GLY A 476 23.62 -17.92 -18.22
CA GLY A 476 23.19 -18.79 -19.32
C GLY A 476 21.85 -18.36 -19.92
N LEU A 477 20.98 -17.78 -19.09
CA LEU A 477 19.59 -17.43 -19.41
C LEU A 477 19.45 -16.02 -19.99
N PHE A 478 20.16 -15.03 -19.43
CA PHE A 478 20.04 -13.62 -19.78
C PHE A 478 21.31 -13.10 -20.46
N LYS A 479 21.73 -13.77 -21.53
CA LYS A 479 22.95 -13.44 -22.26
C LYS A 479 22.96 -11.98 -22.74
N THR A 480 24.05 -11.28 -22.43
CA THR A 480 24.36 -9.96 -23.00
C THR A 480 25.40 -10.09 -24.12
N LEU A 481 25.80 -8.97 -24.73
CA LEU A 481 26.91 -8.96 -25.70
C LEU A 481 28.22 -9.47 -25.10
N ALA A 482 28.43 -9.27 -23.79
CA ALA A 482 29.54 -9.83 -23.05
C ALA A 482 29.06 -11.10 -22.32
N PRO A 483 29.47 -12.31 -22.73
CA PRO A 483 28.89 -13.56 -22.22
C PRO A 483 29.16 -13.79 -20.72
N ASN A 484 30.18 -13.13 -20.17
CA ASN A 484 30.50 -13.14 -18.74
C ASN A 484 29.78 -12.05 -17.94
N ARG A 485 28.80 -11.34 -18.53
CA ARG A 485 28.00 -10.29 -17.88
C ARG A 485 26.52 -10.53 -18.02
N VAL A 486 25.80 -10.21 -16.94
CA VAL A 486 24.34 -10.18 -16.89
C VAL A 486 23.88 -8.89 -16.22
N THR A 487 22.71 -8.40 -16.61
CA THR A 487 22.08 -7.25 -15.95
C THR A 487 21.77 -7.59 -14.49
N ALA A 488 22.10 -6.70 -13.55
CA ALA A 488 21.91 -6.94 -12.12
C ALA A 488 20.43 -7.14 -11.77
N SER A 489 19.54 -6.30 -12.29
CA SER A 489 18.08 -6.45 -12.12
C SER A 489 17.55 -7.82 -12.56
N GLN A 490 18.06 -8.37 -13.67
CA GLN A 490 17.63 -9.69 -14.15
C GLN A 490 18.16 -10.82 -13.27
N ALA A 491 19.46 -10.79 -12.96
CA ALA A 491 20.10 -11.81 -12.13
C ALA A 491 19.51 -11.83 -10.71
N ALA A 492 19.37 -10.67 -10.07
CA ALA A 492 18.87 -10.58 -8.70
C ALA A 492 17.39 -10.98 -8.60
N ASN A 493 16.52 -10.54 -9.53
CA ASN A 493 15.12 -10.97 -9.52
C ASN A 493 14.99 -12.48 -9.79
N TYR A 494 15.75 -13.02 -10.75
CA TYR A 494 15.77 -14.46 -11.01
C TYR A 494 16.17 -15.25 -9.77
N ALA A 495 17.31 -14.92 -9.17
CA ALA A 495 17.80 -15.59 -7.96
C ALA A 495 16.82 -15.48 -6.79
N ARG A 496 16.24 -14.30 -6.55
CA ARG A 496 15.26 -14.07 -5.50
C ARG A 496 14.01 -14.96 -5.66
N TYR A 497 13.44 -15.02 -6.86
CA TYR A 497 12.26 -15.85 -7.08
C TYR A 497 12.60 -17.34 -7.01
N LYS A 498 13.76 -17.77 -7.52
CA LYS A 498 14.21 -19.17 -7.40
C LYS A 498 14.39 -19.59 -5.95
N LEU A 499 15.09 -18.78 -5.15
CA LEU A 499 15.24 -19.03 -3.70
C LEU A 499 13.88 -19.23 -3.02
N TYR A 500 12.90 -18.39 -3.34
CA TYR A 500 11.58 -18.50 -2.73
C TYR A 500 10.81 -19.73 -3.21
N PHE A 501 10.62 -19.88 -4.52
CA PHE A 501 9.74 -20.92 -5.07
C PHE A 501 10.37 -22.33 -5.09
N ASN A 502 11.69 -22.46 -5.17
CA ASN A 502 12.35 -23.76 -5.19
C ASN A 502 12.87 -24.18 -3.82
N ASP A 503 13.31 -23.22 -2.99
CA ASP A 503 13.99 -23.53 -1.73
C ASP A 503 13.23 -23.08 -0.48
N GLY A 504 12.11 -22.36 -0.64
CA GLY A 504 11.34 -21.81 0.49
C GLY A 504 12.08 -20.69 1.22
N ILE A 505 13.08 -20.06 0.59
CA ILE A 505 13.94 -19.05 1.20
C ILE A 505 13.46 -17.64 0.83
N LYS A 506 13.13 -16.85 1.85
CA LYS A 506 12.67 -15.47 1.74
C LYS A 506 13.84 -14.50 1.79
N VAL A 507 14.13 -13.87 0.66
CA VAL A 507 15.18 -12.85 0.53
C VAL A 507 14.61 -11.66 -0.25
N GLY A 508 14.92 -10.43 0.16
CA GLY A 508 14.56 -9.22 -0.59
C GLY A 508 15.46 -9.02 -1.82
N TYR A 509 14.99 -8.24 -2.80
CA TYR A 509 15.84 -7.81 -3.92
C TYR A 509 17.08 -7.04 -3.42
N GLN A 510 16.87 -6.14 -2.45
CA GLN A 510 17.96 -5.35 -1.88
C GLN A 510 19.00 -6.20 -1.15
N ALA A 511 18.57 -7.29 -0.48
CA ALA A 511 19.48 -8.21 0.19
C ALA A 511 20.41 -8.92 -0.82
N VAL A 512 19.89 -9.32 -1.99
CA VAL A 512 20.72 -9.89 -3.07
C VAL A 512 21.75 -8.88 -3.57
N LEU A 513 21.34 -7.63 -3.80
CA LEU A 513 22.26 -6.57 -4.26
C LEU A 513 23.33 -6.26 -3.21
N ASN A 514 22.95 -6.11 -1.95
CA ASN A 514 23.87 -5.87 -0.84
C ASN A 514 24.93 -6.99 -0.80
N ARG A 515 24.50 -8.25 -0.87
CA ARG A 515 25.40 -9.41 -0.84
C ARG A 515 26.35 -9.48 -2.04
N LEU A 516 25.90 -9.07 -3.22
CA LEU A 516 26.75 -8.97 -4.42
C LEU A 516 27.77 -7.82 -4.32
N SER A 517 27.44 -6.76 -3.58
CA SER A 517 28.30 -5.59 -3.40
C SER A 517 29.42 -5.76 -2.38
N GLU A 518 29.33 -6.79 -1.51
CA GLU A 518 30.36 -7.05 -0.52
C GLU A 518 31.72 -7.37 -1.17
N LYS A 519 32.80 -6.86 -0.60
CA LYS A 519 34.16 -7.03 -1.16
C LYS A 519 34.74 -8.42 -0.91
N ASN A 520 34.22 -9.15 0.07
CA ASN A 520 34.67 -10.46 0.53
C ASN A 520 34.24 -11.62 -0.39
N GLN A 521 33.27 -11.41 -1.29
CA GLN A 521 32.89 -12.44 -2.25
C GLN A 521 33.85 -12.43 -3.45
N ASP A 522 34.42 -13.61 -3.74
CA ASP A 522 35.39 -13.81 -4.83
C ASP A 522 34.78 -14.44 -6.09
N LYS A 523 33.44 -14.51 -6.16
CA LYS A 523 32.72 -15.12 -7.27
C LYS A 523 32.40 -14.12 -8.40
N PHE A 524 32.07 -12.87 -8.04
CA PHE A 524 31.50 -11.89 -8.96
C PHE A 524 32.08 -10.48 -8.81
N ILE A 525 31.96 -9.68 -9.87
CA ILE A 525 32.15 -8.22 -9.84
C ILE A 525 30.77 -7.60 -10.02
N PHE A 526 30.30 -6.86 -9.02
CA PHE A 526 29.09 -6.07 -9.10
C PHE A 526 29.44 -4.60 -9.36
N LYS A 527 28.78 -3.98 -10.35
CA LYS A 527 28.85 -2.53 -10.56
C LYS A 527 27.47 -1.96 -10.78
N TYR A 528 27.06 -1.09 -9.86
CA TYR A 528 25.85 -0.29 -9.99
C TYR A 528 26.13 0.96 -10.84
N GLN A 529 25.15 1.36 -11.64
CA GLN A 529 25.21 2.53 -12.51
C GLN A 529 23.98 3.40 -12.26
N GLU A 530 24.15 4.44 -11.45
CA GLU A 530 23.07 5.33 -11.00
C GLU A 530 22.27 5.94 -12.17
N GLN A 531 22.94 6.28 -13.26
CA GLN A 531 22.30 6.83 -14.47
C GLN A 531 21.25 5.90 -15.10
N TYR A 532 21.33 4.59 -14.86
CA TYR A 532 20.38 3.60 -15.37
C TYR A 532 19.50 3.00 -14.27
N GLN A 533 19.71 3.42 -13.01
CA GLN A 533 19.10 2.82 -11.83
C GLN A 533 19.22 1.29 -11.82
N ASP A 534 20.32 0.76 -12.38
CA ASP A 534 20.58 -0.66 -12.58
C ASP A 534 22.10 -0.87 -12.66
N GLY A 535 22.54 -2.12 -12.76
CA GLY A 535 23.94 -2.46 -12.86
C GLY A 535 24.19 -3.71 -13.69
N TYR A 536 25.39 -4.25 -13.54
CA TYR A 536 25.71 -5.58 -14.04
C TYR A 536 26.46 -6.39 -13.00
N VAL A 537 26.31 -7.72 -13.13
CA VAL A 537 27.12 -8.71 -12.44
C VAL A 537 28.02 -9.36 -13.49
N GLN A 538 29.30 -9.51 -13.17
CA GLN A 538 30.30 -10.16 -14.02
C GLN A 538 30.96 -11.31 -13.26
N ILE A 539 31.21 -12.44 -13.92
CA ILE A 539 31.98 -13.55 -13.33
C ILE A 539 33.45 -13.10 -13.17
N LYS A 540 34.03 -13.32 -11.98
CA LYS A 540 35.48 -13.20 -11.76
C LYS A 540 36.15 -14.43 -12.39
N ASN A 541 37.12 -14.21 -13.27
CA ASN A 541 37.92 -15.28 -13.87
C ASN A 541 38.98 -15.79 -12.91
#